data_AF-A0A925G268-F1
#
_entry.id   AF-A0A925G268-F1
#
_cell.length_a   1.000
_cell.length_b   1.000
_cell.length_c   1.000
_cell.angle_alpha   90.00
_cell.angle_beta   90.00
_cell.angle_gamma   90.00
#
_symmetry.space_group_name_H-M   'P 1'
#
loop_
_entity.id
_entity.type
_entity.pdbx_description
1 polymer ?
#
loop_
_entity_poly.entity_id
_entity_poly.type
_entity_poly.pdbx_seq_one_letter_code
_entity_poly.pdbx_strand_id
1 'polypeptide(L)'
;MTPKEIAQHYEAKVFETVEAAEAAGFVLTETMTPRNTWNKASAAQAIVYKLLAKKRSGDAQEIGLVLENHSVSGCYKGKDEGGRMKAEGGEGTEER
;
A
#
# COMPACT_ATOMS: atom_id res chain seq x y z
N MET A 1 2.39 9.30 15.54
CA MET A 1 3.04 8.84 14.30
C MET A 1 2.29 9.39 13.11
N THR A 2 3.00 10.09 12.23
CA THR A 2 2.48 10.56 10.94
C THR A 2 2.60 9.46 9.87
N PRO A 3 1.84 9.54 8.75
CA PRO A 3 1.95 8.58 7.65
C PRO A 3 3.38 8.48 7.08
N LYS A 4 4.12 9.60 7.06
CA LYS A 4 5.52 9.64 6.61
C LYS A 4 6.45 8.90 7.57
N GLU A 5 6.29 9.08 8.88
CA GLU A 5 7.07 8.34 9.89
C GLU A 5 6.79 6.84 9.85
N ILE A 6 5.53 6.44 9.63
CA ILE A 6 5.15 5.03 9.47
C ILE A 6 5.87 4.43 8.26
N ALA A 7 5.84 5.14 7.12
CA ALA A 7 6.53 4.69 5.92
C ALA A 7 8.05 4.50 6.16
N GLN A 8 8.70 5.48 6.80
CA GLN A 8 10.12 5.39 7.15
C GLN A 8 10.43 4.24 8.11
N HIS A 9 9.58 4.03 9.12
CA HIS A 9 9.77 2.98 10.12
C HIS A 9 9.75 1.57 9.52
N TYR A 10 8.97 1.37 8.46
CA TYR A 10 8.82 0.09 7.77
C TYR A 10 9.59 0.03 6.43
N GLU A 11 10.52 0.97 6.19
CA GLU A 11 11.33 1.05 4.98
C GLU A 11 10.49 1.12 3.68
N ALA A 12 9.31 1.73 3.75
CA ALA A 12 8.45 1.98 2.61
C ALA A 12 8.81 3.31 1.94
N LYS A 13 8.93 3.29 0.61
CA LYS A 13 9.11 4.54 -0.17
C LYS A 13 7.86 5.40 -0.10
N VAL A 14 8.03 6.71 0.08
CA VAL A 14 6.93 7.66 0.07
C VAL A 14 6.91 8.38 -1.27
N PHE A 15 5.76 8.35 -1.94
CA PHE A 15 5.49 9.09 -3.16
C PHE A 15 4.41 10.13 -2.89
N GLU A 16 4.53 11.28 -3.54
CA GLU A 16 3.54 12.37 -3.42
C GLU A 16 2.39 12.21 -4.42
N THR A 17 2.63 11.51 -5.53
CA THR A 17 1.64 11.24 -6.59
C THR A 17 1.73 9.79 -7.07
N VAL A 18 0.64 9.31 -7.65
CA VAL A 18 0.56 7.99 -8.29
C VAL A 18 1.58 7.90 -9.44
N GLU A 19 1.66 8.94 -10.27
CA GLU A 19 2.58 9.01 -11.40
C GLU A 19 4.05 8.82 -10.99
N ALA A 20 4.45 9.36 -9.83
CA ALA A 20 5.81 9.19 -9.32
C ALA A 20 6.10 7.73 -8.90
N ALA A 21 5.10 7.03 -8.37
CA ALA A 21 5.21 5.63 -8.02
C ALA A 21 5.30 4.75 -9.29
N GLU A 22 4.45 5.01 -10.28
CA GLU A 22 4.46 4.30 -11.56
C GLU A 22 5.76 4.53 -12.34
N ALA A 23 6.26 5.77 -12.37
CA ALA A 23 7.55 6.10 -12.98
C ALA A 23 8.74 5.40 -12.30
N ALA A 24 8.63 5.10 -11.00
CA ALA A 24 9.61 4.32 -10.25
C ALA A 24 9.45 2.79 -10.43
N GLY A 25 8.48 2.35 -11.22
CA GLY A 25 8.17 0.94 -11.46
C GLY A 25 7.43 0.26 -10.31
N PHE A 26 6.72 1.02 -9.48
CA PHE A 26 5.85 0.46 -8.43
C PHE A 26 4.45 0.24 -8.99
N VAL A 27 3.85 -0.89 -8.63
CA VAL A 27 2.47 -1.24 -8.96
C VAL A 27 1.57 -0.77 -7.83
N LEU A 28 0.56 0.05 -8.17
CA LEU A 28 -0.45 0.47 -7.21
C LEU A 28 -1.33 -0.71 -6.77
N THR A 29 -1.80 -0.63 -5.54
CA THR A 29 -2.68 -1.64 -4.95
C THR A 29 -3.91 -0.98 -4.35
N GLU A 30 -4.08 -1.10 -3.04
CA GLU A 30 -5.24 -0.62 -2.33
C GLU A 30 -5.10 0.88 -2.06
N THR A 31 -6.15 1.62 -2.38
CA THR A 31 -6.25 3.05 -2.08
C THR A 31 -7.31 3.24 -1.01
N MET A 32 -6.92 3.88 0.08
CA MET A 32 -7.84 4.30 1.14
C MET A 32 -8.03 5.80 1.09
N THR A 33 -9.28 6.26 1.18
CA THR A 33 -9.67 7.68 1.23
C THR A 33 -10.21 8.03 2.62
N PRO A 34 -9.35 8.11 3.64
CA PRO A 34 -9.78 8.38 5.00
C PRO A 34 -10.31 9.82 5.14
N ARG A 35 -11.48 9.96 5.77
CA ARG A 35 -12.13 11.28 5.96
C ARG A 35 -11.35 12.26 6.85
N ASN A 36 -10.51 11.76 7.77
CA ASN A 36 -9.75 12.57 8.73
C ASN A 36 -8.26 12.16 8.79
N THR A 37 -7.38 13.09 9.17
CA THR A 37 -5.92 12.91 9.28
C THR A 37 -5.51 11.77 10.22
N TRP A 38 -6.27 11.54 11.31
CA TRP A 38 -6.05 10.39 12.20
C TRP A 38 -6.25 9.05 11.49
N ASN A 39 -7.31 8.96 10.68
CA ASN A 39 -7.58 7.78 9.86
C ASN A 39 -6.53 7.63 8.75
N LYS A 40 -5.81 8.69 8.39
CA LYS A 40 -4.72 8.66 7.40
C LYS A 40 -3.51 7.88 7.89
N ALA A 41 -3.12 8.07 9.15
CA ALA A 41 -2.04 7.29 9.77
C ALA A 41 -2.44 5.82 9.92
N SER A 42 -3.66 5.53 10.39
CA SER A 42 -4.16 4.16 10.49
C SER A 42 -4.30 3.47 9.12
N ALA A 43 -4.75 4.19 8.09
CA ALA A 43 -4.80 3.69 6.72
C ALA A 43 -3.41 3.35 6.18
N ALA A 44 -2.45 4.26 6.34
CA ALA A 44 -1.06 4.02 5.95
C ALA A 44 -0.47 2.80 6.66
N GLN A 45 -0.73 2.66 7.96
CA GLN A 45 -0.28 1.51 8.75
C GLN A 45 -0.90 0.20 8.24
N ALA A 46 -2.22 0.16 8.03
CA ALA A 46 -2.92 -1.02 7.53
C ALA A 46 -2.39 -1.46 6.15
N ILE A 47 -2.21 -0.50 5.24
CA ILE A 47 -1.64 -0.75 3.92
C ILE A 47 -0.21 -1.29 4.04
N VAL A 48 0.65 -0.64 4.82
CA VAL A 48 2.05 -1.08 5.00
C VAL A 48 2.13 -2.49 5.58
N TYR A 49 1.28 -2.83 6.54
CA TYR A 49 1.24 -4.20 7.08
C TYR A 49 0.88 -5.24 6.01
N LYS A 50 -0.10 -4.95 5.14
CA LYS A 50 -0.45 -5.83 4.01
C LYS A 50 0.72 -5.96 3.02
N LEU A 51 1.41 -4.86 2.71
CA LEU A 51 2.56 -4.85 1.82
C LEU A 51 3.77 -5.58 2.42
N LEU A 52 4.00 -5.45 3.72
CA LEU A 52 5.01 -6.20 4.47
C LEU A 52 4.73 -7.70 4.45
N ALA A 53 3.47 -8.10 4.59
CA ALA A 53 3.09 -9.51 4.46
C ALA A 53 3.44 -10.04 3.06
N LYS A 54 3.11 -9.29 2.00
CA LYS A 54 3.52 -9.63 0.62
C LYS A 54 5.03 -9.68 0.43
N LYS A 55 5.77 -8.75 1.05
CA LYS A 55 7.24 -8.74 1.02
C LYS A 55 7.82 -9.98 1.71
N ARG A 56 7.24 -10.39 2.84
CA ARG A 56 7.63 -11.63 3.55
C ARG A 56 7.29 -12.89 2.77
N SER A 57 6.16 -12.92 2.05
CA SER A 57 5.80 -14.04 1.17
C SER A 57 6.68 -14.14 -0.08
N GLY A 58 7.39 -13.06 -0.43
CA GLY A 58 8.27 -13.00 -1.61
C GLY A 58 7.61 -12.41 -2.85
N ASP A 59 6.34 -12.03 -2.79
CA ASP A 59 5.59 -11.39 -3.87
C ASP A 59 6.02 -9.93 -4.13
N ALA A 60 6.58 -9.27 -3.11
CA ALA A 60 7.07 -7.90 -3.21
C ALA A 60 8.55 -7.81 -2.79
N GLN A 61 9.35 -7.11 -3.58
CA GLN A 61 10.75 -6.82 -3.29
C GLN A 61 10.91 -5.47 -2.59
N GLU A 62 10.18 -4.45 -3.07
CA GLU A 62 10.09 -3.13 -2.44
C GLU A 62 8.62 -2.79 -2.15
N ILE A 63 8.39 -1.99 -1.12
CA ILE A 63 7.06 -1.50 -0.74
C ILE A 63 7.07 0.01 -0.66
N GLY A 64 5.92 0.62 -0.88
CA GLY A 64 5.76 2.07 -0.87
C GLY A 64 4.34 2.51 -0.55
N LEU A 65 4.22 3.80 -0.27
CA LEU A 65 3.00 4.50 0.02
C LEU A 65 2.94 5.76 -0.83
N VAL A 66 1.81 5.97 -1.50
CA VAL A 66 1.46 7.23 -2.15
C VAL A 66 0.60 8.01 -1.18
N LEU A 67 1.04 9.23 -0.84
CA LEU A 67 0.34 10.12 0.09
C LEU A 67 -0.16 11.35 -0.66
N GLU A 68 -1.37 11.27 -1.19
CA GLU A 68 -2.02 12.43 -1.83
C GLU A 68 -2.88 13.19 -0.80
N ASN A 69 -3.45 14.34 -1.17
CA ASN A 69 -4.15 15.25 -0.23
C ASN A 69 -5.14 14.52 0.71
N HIS A 70 -6.05 13.72 0.16
CA HIS A 70 -7.10 13.01 0.92
C HIS A 70 -7.08 11.48 0.74
N SER A 71 -6.07 10.94 0.07
CA SER A 71 -5.91 9.51 -0.20
C SER A 71 -4.55 9.00 0.28
N VAL A 72 -4.52 7.72 0.63
CA VAL A 72 -3.32 6.95 0.90
C VAL A 72 -3.41 5.70 0.06
N SER A 73 -2.46 5.49 -0.83
CA SER A 73 -2.41 4.30 -1.67
C SER A 73 -1.18 3.47 -1.34
N GLY A 74 -1.33 2.16 -1.33
CA GLY A 74 -0.20 1.24 -1.27
C GLY A 74 0.36 0.99 -2.64
N CYS A 75 1.68 0.94 -2.75
CA CYS A 75 2.35 0.48 -3.96
C CYS A 75 3.45 -0.51 -3.60
N TYR A 76 3.76 -1.43 -4.50
CA TYR A 76 4.87 -2.37 -4.31
C TYR A 76 5.56 -2.66 -5.62
N LYS A 77 6.82 -3.05 -5.54
CA LYS A 77 7.60 -3.51 -6.67
C LYS A 77 7.80 -5.00 -6.51
N GLY A 78 7.23 -5.77 -7.43
CA GLY A 78 7.45 -7.22 -7.50
C GLY A 78 8.90 -7.54 -7.85
N LYS A 79 9.32 -8.77 -7.53
CA LYS A 79 10.63 -9.30 -7.94
C LYS A 79 10.66 -9.66 -9.45
N ASP A 80 9.50 -9.74 -10.08
CA ASP A 80 9.32 -10.04 -11.50
C ASP A 80 8.42 -8.94 -12.10
N GLU A 81 8.91 -8.30 -13.15
CA GLU A 81 8.29 -7.18 -13.84
C GLU A 81 7.01 -7.66 -14.54
N GLY A 82 5.84 -7.39 -13.95
CA GLY A 82 4.54 -7.55 -14.60
C GLY A 82 3.79 -8.85 -14.30
N GLY A 83 2.70 -8.72 -13.55
CA GLY A 83 1.52 -9.56 -13.73
C GLY A 83 1.48 -10.88 -12.94
N ARG A 84 0.71 -10.87 -11.86
CA ARG A 84 -0.62 -11.49 -11.93
C ARG A 84 -1.51 -11.03 -10.79
N MET A 85 -2.68 -10.53 -11.20
CA MET A 85 -3.89 -10.48 -10.40
C MET A 85 -4.01 -11.70 -9.49
N LYS A 86 -4.37 -11.46 -8.22
CA LYS A 86 -5.51 -12.09 -7.53
C LYS A 86 -5.92 -11.15 -6.39
N ALA A 87 -6.60 -10.07 -6.76
CA ALA A 87 -7.64 -9.51 -5.90
C ALA A 87 -8.91 -10.33 -6.17
N GLU A 88 -8.99 -11.53 -5.60
CA GLU A 88 -10.27 -12.10 -5.20
C GLU A 88 -10.32 -11.78 -3.70
N GLY A 89 -11.04 -10.76 -3.28
CA GLY A 89 -12.50 -10.77 -3.37
C GLY A 89 -13.01 -11.57 -2.19
N GLY A 90 -12.76 -11.07 -0.98
CA GLY A 90 -13.39 -11.59 0.22
C GLY A 90 -14.86 -11.16 0.19
N GLU A 91 -15.72 -12.08 -0.20
CA GLU A 91 -17.14 -12.01 0.15
C GLU A 91 -17.34 -12.98 1.32
N GLY A 92 -17.59 -12.40 2.49
CA GLY A 92 -18.15 -13.13 3.62
C GLY A 92 -19.65 -13.29 3.46
N THR A 93 -20.18 -14.40 3.96
CA THR A 93 -21.55 -14.56 4.48
C THR A 93 -21.53 -15.90 5.23
N GLU A 94 -21.39 -15.87 6.55
CA GLU A 94 -22.47 -15.76 7.54
C GLU A 94 -23.31 -17.06 7.66
N GLU A 95 -23.27 -17.60 8.88
CA GLU A 95 -24.26 -18.45 9.57
C GLU A 95 -24.72 -19.80 8.97
N ARG A 96 -24.38 -20.88 9.68
CA ARG A 96 -25.37 -21.82 10.28
C ARG A 96 -24.74 -22.73 11.32
#